data_AF-A0A1L8TSZ6-F1
#
_entry.id   AF-A0A1L8TSZ6-F1
#
_cell.length_a   1.000
_cell.length_b   1.000
_cell.length_c   1.000
_cell.angle_alpha   90.00
_cell.angle_beta   90.00
_cell.angle_gamma   90.00
#
_symmetry.space_group_name_H-M   'P 1'
#
loop_
_entity.id
_entity.type
_entity.pdbx_description
1 polymer ?
#
loop_
_entity_poly.entity_id
_entity_poly.type
_entity_poly.pdbx_seq_one_letter_code
_entity_poly.pdbx_strand_id
1 'polypeptide(L)'
;MEAGKKVIVSEYPFSDKQKGRLRDLADTYAYEVITIRLTADFEVLWERRYQRDREPERHLSYIMDHYHYGDSLEDRSLGTNHITKEEFRRIINERKYAEFALGTLYEFDVTDYQRVDYGPLLDQLVYQIQHDE
;
A
#
# COMPACT_ATOMS: atom_id res chain seq x y z
N MET A 1 -32.06 -5.36 7.52
CA MET A 1 -30.99 -5.96 6.68
C MET A 1 -29.68 -5.35 7.14
N GLU A 2 -28.92 -6.05 8.00
CA GLU A 2 -27.52 -5.70 8.24
C GLU A 2 -26.70 -6.28 7.10
N ALA A 3 -26.69 -5.62 5.95
CA ALA A 3 -26.03 -6.16 4.75
C ALA A 3 -24.91 -5.22 4.31
N GLY A 4 -23.89 -5.06 5.16
CA GLY A 4 -22.66 -4.33 4.87
C GLY A 4 -21.74 -4.29 6.07
N LYS A 5 -20.42 -4.36 5.87
CA LYS A 5 -19.46 -4.03 6.94
C LYS A 5 -19.47 -2.51 7.09
N LYS A 6 -19.62 -1.98 8.31
CA LYS A 6 -19.59 -0.51 8.54
C LYS A 6 -18.28 0.12 8.06
N VAL A 7 -17.18 -0.63 8.14
CA VAL A 7 -15.84 -0.18 7.73
C VAL A 7 -15.16 -1.28 6.92
N ILE A 8 -14.54 -0.89 5.82
CA ILE A 8 -13.69 -1.75 4.98
C ILE A 8 -12.33 -1.08 4.86
N VAL A 9 -11.27 -1.82 5.16
CA VAL A 9 -9.88 -1.38 4.98
C VAL A 9 -9.25 -2.24 3.90
N SER A 10 -8.61 -1.59 2.94
CA SER A 10 -7.83 -2.26 1.90
C SER A 10 -6.50 -1.54 1.72
N GLU A 11 -5.42 -2.31 1.72
CA GLU A 11 -4.08 -1.81 1.45
C GLU A 11 -3.57 -2.35 0.12
N TYR A 12 -3.09 -1.45 -0.72
CA TYR A 12 -2.47 -1.79 -1.99
C TYR A 12 -1.68 -0.59 -2.51
N PRO A 13 -0.64 -0.78 -3.34
CA PRO A 13 -0.10 0.31 -4.17
C PRO A 13 -1.11 0.65 -5.27
N PHE A 14 -2.23 1.27 -4.89
CA PHE A 14 -3.29 1.66 -5.80
C PHE A 14 -2.78 2.66 -6.83
N SER A 15 -3.28 2.52 -8.05
CA SER A 15 -3.08 3.50 -9.11
C SER A 15 -4.40 3.84 -9.79
N ASP A 16 -4.36 4.74 -10.76
CA ASP A 16 -5.54 5.14 -11.53
C ASP A 16 -6.28 3.96 -12.19
N LYS A 17 -5.60 2.82 -12.40
CA LYS A 17 -6.20 1.59 -12.91
C LYS A 17 -7.36 1.08 -12.06
N GLN A 18 -7.30 1.25 -10.73
CA GLN A 18 -8.34 0.80 -9.82
C GLN A 18 -9.35 1.90 -9.46
N LYS A 19 -9.01 3.17 -9.70
CA LYS A 19 -9.76 4.32 -9.20
C LYS A 19 -11.23 4.35 -9.64
N GLY A 20 -11.50 4.06 -10.91
CA GLY A 20 -12.87 4.01 -11.45
C GLY A 20 -13.71 2.94 -10.76
N ARG A 21 -13.20 1.70 -10.69
CA ARG A 21 -13.93 0.59 -10.07
C ARG A 21 -14.17 0.81 -8.58
N LEU A 22 -13.21 1.37 -7.86
CA LEU A 22 -13.36 1.70 -6.44
C LEU A 22 -14.42 2.79 -6.22
N ARG A 23 -14.45 3.81 -7.09
CA ARG A 23 -15.49 4.85 -7.06
C ARG A 23 -16.87 4.25 -7.32
N ASP A 24 -17.01 3.43 -8.35
CA ASP A 24 -18.31 2.81 -8.68
C ASP A 24 -18.84 1.98 -7.51
N LEU A 25 -17.96 1.24 -6.82
CA LEU A 25 -18.33 0.47 -5.63
C LEU A 25 -18.72 1.37 -4.46
N ALA A 26 -17.96 2.43 -4.20
CA ALA A 26 -18.27 3.38 -3.14
C ALA A 26 -19.63 4.06 -3.39
N ASP A 27 -19.88 4.53 -4.61
CA ASP A 27 -21.13 5.18 -4.99
C ASP A 27 -22.32 4.20 -4.92
N THR A 28 -22.14 2.96 -5.40
CA THR A 28 -23.19 1.92 -5.39
C THR A 28 -23.65 1.57 -3.99
N TYR A 29 -22.70 1.51 -3.04
CA TYR A 29 -22.97 1.08 -1.67
C TYR A 29 -22.93 2.23 -0.66
N ALA A 30 -22.90 3.47 -1.13
CA ALA A 30 -22.85 4.70 -0.33
C ALA A 30 -21.74 4.71 0.75
N TYR A 31 -20.53 4.22 0.41
CA TYR A 31 -19.38 4.35 1.29
C TYR A 31 -18.73 5.73 1.16
N GLU A 32 -18.48 6.38 2.28
CA GLU A 32 -17.50 7.46 2.34
C GLU A 32 -16.09 6.87 2.15
N VAL A 33 -15.35 7.41 1.17
CA VAL A 33 -13.99 6.96 0.91
C VAL A 33 -12.99 7.91 1.57
N ILE A 34 -12.08 7.33 2.33
CA ILE A 34 -10.85 7.98 2.78
C ILE A 34 -9.66 7.31 2.10
N THR A 35 -8.67 8.10 1.70
CA THR A 35 -7.36 7.63 1.29
C THR A 35 -6.35 8.04 2.34
N ILE A 36 -5.66 7.06 2.94
CA ILE A 36 -4.47 7.29 3.76
C ILE A 36 -3.25 6.96 2.89
N ARG A 37 -2.47 7.97 2.52
CA ARG A 37 -1.28 7.81 1.69
C ARG A 37 -0.03 7.95 2.53
N LEU A 38 0.77 6.90 2.53
CA LEU A 38 2.09 6.89 3.17
C LEU A 38 3.15 7.18 2.10
N THR A 39 3.82 8.33 2.21
CA THR A 39 4.91 8.75 1.32
C THR A 39 6.23 8.62 2.04
N ALA A 40 7.33 8.50 1.30
CA ALA A 40 8.67 8.56 1.88
C ALA A 40 9.67 8.98 0.81
N ASP A 41 10.83 9.45 1.24
CA ASP A 41 11.96 9.66 0.36
C ASP A 41 12.28 8.40 -0.46
N PHE A 42 12.63 8.60 -1.72
CA PHE A 42 12.85 7.49 -2.64
C PHE A 42 14.02 6.60 -2.21
N GLU A 43 15.10 7.18 -1.69
CA GLU A 43 16.28 6.44 -1.28
C GLU A 43 15.94 5.51 -0.11
N VAL A 44 15.12 6.01 0.82
CA VAL A 44 14.59 5.22 1.94
C VAL A 44 13.65 4.11 1.44
N LEU A 45 12.77 4.39 0.47
CA LEU A 45 11.89 3.36 -0.12
C LEU A 45 12.68 2.26 -0.82
N TRP A 46 13.73 2.64 -1.57
CA TRP A 46 14.61 1.68 -2.23
C TRP A 46 15.34 0.81 -1.22
N GLU A 47 15.94 1.40 -0.19
CA GLU A 47 16.66 0.66 0.85
C GLU A 47 15.74 -0.35 1.55
N ARG A 48 14.55 0.09 1.98
CA ARG A 48 13.55 -0.79 2.61
C ARG A 48 13.16 -1.95 1.70
N ARG A 49 12.95 -1.69 0.40
CA ARG A 49 12.64 -2.75 -0.55
C ARG A 49 13.82 -3.71 -0.73
N TYR A 50 15.03 -3.18 -0.90
CA TYR A 50 16.23 -3.97 -1.14
C TYR A 50 16.47 -4.98 -0.01
N GLN A 51 16.31 -4.53 1.23
CA GLN A 51 16.39 -5.38 2.43
C GLN A 51 15.24 -6.38 2.47
N ARG A 52 13.98 -5.92 2.33
CA ARG A 52 12.80 -6.78 2.40
C ARG A 52 12.79 -7.89 1.35
N ASP A 53 13.25 -7.62 0.13
CA ASP A 53 13.31 -8.64 -0.91
C ASP A 53 14.39 -9.71 -0.59
N ARG A 54 15.27 -9.49 0.39
CA ARG A 54 16.29 -10.43 0.88
C ARG A 54 15.97 -11.06 2.24
N GLU A 55 14.84 -10.70 2.85
CA GLU A 55 14.42 -11.28 4.12
C GLU A 55 13.92 -12.73 3.97
N PRO A 56 14.20 -13.62 4.94
CA PRO A 56 13.68 -14.99 4.94
C PRO A 56 12.16 -15.07 4.86
N GLU A 57 11.44 -14.11 5.44
CA GLU A 57 9.98 -14.06 5.50
C GLU A 57 9.35 -13.62 4.16
N ARG A 58 10.14 -13.05 3.25
CA ARG A 58 9.66 -12.65 1.93
C ARG A 58 9.24 -13.87 1.13
N HIS A 59 7.95 -13.92 0.79
CA HIS A 59 7.43 -15.00 -0.04
C HIS A 59 8.11 -15.03 -1.43
N LEU A 60 8.49 -16.22 -1.88
CA LEU A 60 9.31 -16.43 -3.07
C LEU A 60 8.69 -15.88 -4.36
N SER A 61 7.36 -15.89 -4.47
CA SER A 61 6.63 -15.31 -5.61
C SER A 61 6.90 -13.82 -5.85
N TYR A 62 7.48 -13.10 -4.89
CA TYR A 62 7.85 -11.69 -5.06
C TYR A 62 9.26 -11.49 -5.61
N ILE A 63 10.13 -12.51 -5.55
CA ILE A 63 11.55 -12.40 -5.88
C ILE A 63 12.01 -13.42 -6.92
N MET A 64 11.12 -14.29 -7.39
CA MET A 64 11.35 -15.25 -8.46
C MET A 64 10.35 -15.01 -9.60
N ASP A 65 10.77 -15.25 -10.85
CA ASP A 65 9.90 -15.14 -12.02
C ASP A 65 8.88 -16.28 -12.09
N HIS A 66 9.24 -17.42 -11.52
CA HIS A 66 8.41 -18.60 -11.38
C HIS A 66 8.54 -19.16 -9.97
N TYR A 67 7.40 -19.51 -9.38
CA TYR A 67 7.32 -20.14 -8.06
C TYR A 67 6.27 -21.24 -8.11
N HIS A 68 6.62 -22.40 -7.59
CA HIS A 68 5.72 -23.48 -7.25
C HIS A 68 5.74 -23.77 -5.75
N TYR A 69 4.60 -24.22 -5.22
CA TYR A 69 4.51 -24.61 -3.82
C TYR A 69 5.53 -25.72 -3.51
N GLY A 70 6.39 -25.47 -2.52
CA GLY A 70 7.48 -26.37 -2.15
C GLY A 70 8.86 -25.90 -2.63
N ASP A 71 8.94 -24.91 -3.53
CA ASP A 71 10.21 -24.29 -3.89
C ASP A 71 10.87 -23.65 -2.66
N SER A 72 12.19 -23.75 -2.60
CA SER A 72 13.01 -23.18 -1.55
C SER A 72 14.18 -22.42 -2.14
N LEU A 73 14.57 -21.31 -1.51
CA LEU A 73 15.75 -20.55 -1.87
C LEU A 73 16.39 -20.03 -0.58
N GLU A 74 17.44 -20.68 -0.10
CA GLU A 74 18.11 -20.29 1.14
C GLU A 74 18.76 -18.91 1.01
N ASP A 75 19.53 -18.70 -0.06
CA ASP A 75 20.11 -17.40 -0.37
C ASP A 75 19.14 -16.53 -1.18
N ARG A 76 18.43 -15.65 -0.48
CA ARG A 76 17.47 -14.71 -1.07
C ARG A 76 18.10 -13.73 -2.07
N SER A 77 19.42 -13.52 -2.03
CA SER A 77 20.11 -12.63 -2.98
C SER A 77 20.09 -13.16 -4.41
N LEU A 78 19.87 -14.48 -4.58
CA LEU A 78 19.81 -15.17 -5.87
C LEU A 78 18.42 -15.15 -6.52
N GLY A 79 17.46 -14.40 -5.97
CA GLY A 79 16.14 -14.22 -6.58
C GLY A 79 16.23 -13.72 -8.02
N THR A 80 15.48 -14.33 -8.94
CA THR A 80 15.58 -14.02 -10.37
C THR A 80 14.82 -12.75 -10.77
N ASN A 81 13.90 -12.28 -9.93
CA ASN A 81 13.03 -11.12 -10.18
C ASN A 81 13.40 -9.90 -9.30
N HIS A 82 14.65 -9.84 -8.83
CA HIS A 82 15.18 -8.63 -8.20
C HIS A 82 15.30 -7.54 -9.26
N ILE A 83 14.69 -6.38 -9.01
CA ILE A 83 14.82 -5.24 -9.91
C ILE A 83 15.89 -4.27 -9.42
N THR A 84 16.42 -3.49 -10.34
CA THR A 84 17.36 -2.40 -10.04
C THR A 84 16.65 -1.19 -9.44
N LYS A 85 17.43 -0.29 -8.83
CA LYS A 85 16.94 0.97 -8.28
C LYS A 85 16.31 1.85 -9.36
N GLU A 86 16.90 1.88 -10.55
CA GLU A 86 16.45 2.63 -11.71
C GLU A 86 15.10 2.09 -12.22
N GLU A 87 14.97 0.76 -12.32
CA GLU A 87 13.69 0.13 -12.67
C GLU A 87 12.63 0.40 -11.62
N PHE A 88 12.98 0.37 -10.33
CA PHE A 88 12.03 0.69 -9.28
C PHE A 88 11.54 2.13 -9.41
N ARG A 89 12.45 3.09 -9.60
CA ARG A 89 12.11 4.50 -9.84
C ARG A 89 11.20 4.67 -11.06
N ARG A 90 11.51 3.97 -12.15
CA ARG A 90 10.69 3.99 -13.37
C ARG A 90 9.28 3.48 -13.09
N ILE A 91 9.15 2.32 -12.43
CA ILE A 91 7.84 1.71 -12.12
C ILE A 91 6.99 2.64 -11.26
N ILE A 92 7.51 3.18 -10.15
CA ILE A 92 6.72 4.02 -9.26
C ILE A 92 6.24 5.30 -9.95
N ASN A 93 7.07 5.87 -10.83
CA ASN A 93 6.76 7.10 -11.57
C ASN A 93 5.73 6.84 -12.68
N GLU A 94 5.91 5.77 -13.46
CA GLU A 94 4.95 5.38 -14.50
C GLU A 94 3.58 5.03 -13.90
N ARG A 95 3.57 4.39 -12.73
CA ARG A 95 2.35 3.99 -12.04
C ARG A 95 1.74 5.11 -11.21
N LYS A 96 2.46 6.22 -11.00
CA LYS A 96 2.00 7.41 -10.28
C LYS A 96 1.43 7.08 -8.91
N TYR A 97 2.08 6.16 -8.17
CA TYR A 97 1.58 5.73 -6.86
C TYR A 97 1.45 6.88 -5.86
N ALA A 98 2.34 7.87 -5.95
CA ALA A 98 2.29 9.08 -5.13
C ALA A 98 1.15 10.05 -5.50
N GLU A 99 0.44 9.83 -6.60
CA GLU A 99 -0.67 10.69 -7.04
C GLU A 99 -2.04 10.09 -6.72
N PHE A 100 -2.13 8.80 -6.36
CA PHE A 100 -3.40 8.14 -6.11
C PHE A 100 -4.12 8.78 -4.91
N ALA A 101 -5.39 9.11 -5.13
CA ALA A 101 -6.33 9.55 -4.11
C ALA A 101 -7.77 9.34 -4.60
N LEU A 102 -8.63 8.90 -3.69
CA LEU A 102 -10.09 8.80 -3.85
C LEU A 102 -10.76 9.23 -2.54
N GLY A 103 -11.70 10.17 -2.62
CA GLY A 103 -12.33 10.76 -1.44
C GLY A 103 -11.37 11.65 -0.64
N THR A 104 -11.53 11.67 0.68
CA THR A 104 -10.73 12.53 1.58
C THR A 104 -9.31 11.98 1.72
N LEU A 105 -8.30 12.80 1.44
CA LEU A 105 -6.88 12.40 1.49
C LEU A 105 -6.24 12.83 2.81
N TYR A 106 -5.62 11.87 3.50
CA TYR A 106 -4.67 12.10 4.58
C TYR A 106 -3.31 11.58 4.14
N GLU A 107 -2.28 12.41 4.22
CA GLU A 107 -0.93 12.07 3.79
C GLU A 107 0.03 12.09 4.99
N PHE A 108 0.88 11.05 5.08
CA PHE A 108 1.92 10.94 6.09
C PHE A 108 3.26 10.68 5.41
N ASP A 109 4.24 11.54 5.71
CA ASP A 109 5.64 11.25 5.40
C ASP A 109 6.20 10.24 6.42
N VAL A 110 6.42 9.02 5.96
CA VAL A 110 6.96 7.90 6.72
C VAL A 110 8.43 7.63 6.40
N THR A 111 9.17 8.64 5.92
CA THR A 111 10.63 8.56 5.74
C THR A 111 11.31 8.14 7.03
N ASP A 112 10.87 8.67 8.17
CA ASP A 112 11.27 8.24 9.51
C ASP A 112 10.03 7.87 10.33
N TYR A 113 9.81 6.57 10.55
CA TYR A 113 8.66 6.06 11.30
C TYR A 113 8.57 6.61 12.73
N GLN A 114 9.68 7.01 13.35
CA GLN A 114 9.69 7.50 14.73
C GLN A 114 9.07 8.90 14.87
N ARG A 115 8.91 9.62 13.76
CA ARG A 115 8.39 11.00 13.74
C ARG A 115 6.93 11.09 13.35
N VAL A 116 6.31 9.97 12.97
CA VAL A 116 4.95 9.94 12.46
C VAL A 116 3.98 9.74 13.61
N ASP A 117 3.07 10.69 13.80
CA ASP A 117 1.99 10.58 14.76
C ASP A 117 0.65 10.38 14.02
N TYR A 118 0.09 9.18 14.13
CA TYR A 118 -1.22 8.83 13.57
C TYR A 118 -2.37 9.04 14.55
N GLY A 119 -2.08 9.26 15.85
CA GLY A 119 -3.06 9.31 16.92
C GLY A 119 -4.23 10.27 16.63
N PRO A 120 -3.96 11.54 16.30
CA PRO A 120 -5.02 12.52 16.02
C PRO A 120 -5.96 12.10 14.89
N LEU A 121 -5.45 11.48 13.82
CA LEU A 121 -6.28 11.00 12.73
C LEU A 121 -7.13 9.80 13.17
N LEU A 122 -6.52 8.84 13.86
CA LEU A 122 -7.23 7.65 14.33
C LEU A 122 -8.36 8.03 15.30
N ASP A 123 -8.11 8.97 16.21
CA ASP A 123 -9.12 9.49 17.13
C ASP A 123 -10.27 10.17 16.37
N GLN A 124 -9.96 10.96 15.34
CA GLN A 124 -10.97 11.57 14.47
C GLN A 124 -11.81 10.51 13.74
N LEU A 125 -11.19 9.49 13.14
CA LEU A 125 -11.89 8.44 12.40
C LEU A 125 -12.78 7.60 13.33
N VAL A 126 -12.30 7.27 14.53
CA VAL A 126 -13.10 6.57 15.54
C VAL A 126 -14.30 7.40 15.94
N TYR A 127 -14.11 8.69 16.20
CA TYR A 127 -15.21 9.60 16.53
C TYR A 127 -16.24 9.65 15.40
N GLN A 128 -15.81 9.82 14.14
CA GLN A 128 -16.70 9.82 12.97
C GLN A 128 -17.50 8.53 12.87
N ILE A 129 -16.85 7.36 12.92
CA ILE A 129 -17.55 6.06 12.84
C ILE A 129 -18.58 5.87 13.97
N GLN A 130 -18.31 6.40 15.17
CA GLN A 130 -19.22 6.30 16.31
C GLN A 130 -20.42 7.24 16.23
N HIS A 131 -20.29 8.35 15.51
CA HIS A 131 -21.31 9.41 15.42
C HIS A 131 -21.92 9.54 14.01
N ASP A 132 -21.58 8.62 13.11
CA ASP A 132 -22.24 8.46 11.80
C ASP A 132 -23.62 7.83 12.02
N GLU A 133 -24.68 8.63 11.80
CA GLU A 133 -26.11 8.28 11.94
C GLU A 133 -26.61 7.40 10.78
#